data_AF-A0A510B1K2-F1
#
_entry.id   AF-A0A510B1K2-F1
#
_cell.length_a   1.000
_cell.length_b   1.000
_cell.length_c   1.000
_cell.angle_alpha   90.00
_cell.angle_beta   90.00
_cell.angle_gamma   90.00
#
_symmetry.space_group_name_H-M   'P 1'
#
loop_
_entity.id
_entity.type
_entity.pdbx_description
1 polymer ?
#
loop_
_entity_poly.entity_id
_entity_poly.type
_entity_poly.pdbx_seq_one_letter_code
_entity_poly.pdbx_strand_id
1 'polypeptide(L)'
;DEIDFEFLGNSSGQPYTVHTNVYTQGKGNREQQFRLWFDPTIAFHEYSIIWNPRRIIFMVDNIPIRVFDNNEAVGVPYPKRQPMRLYSSLWNADDWATQGGRVKTDWTKAPFTAAYRNFNANACVWPSTSCVPTKSLPNNGWMYQELDVNDLKKLKWVQKNYMIYNYC
;
A
#
# COMPACT_ATOMS: atom_id res chain seq x y z
N ASP A 1 5.67 -10.51 8.90
CA ASP A 1 4.59 -9.98 8.05
C ASP A 1 4.96 -8.57 7.62
N GLU A 2 4.52 -8.15 6.45
CA GLU A 2 4.84 -6.83 5.88
C GLU A 2 3.80 -6.44 4.82
N ILE A 3 3.52 -5.14 4.69
CA ILE A 3 2.48 -4.56 3.81
C ILE A 3 3.07 -3.30 3.19
N ASP A 4 3.21 -3.30 1.86
CA ASP A 4 4.12 -2.36 1.20
C ASP A 4 3.40 -1.38 0.28
N PHE A 5 3.81 -0.11 0.40
CA PHE A 5 3.74 0.87 -0.66
C PHE A 5 5.16 1.24 -1.07
N GLU A 6 5.51 0.98 -2.32
CA GLU A 6 6.80 1.30 -2.90
C GLU A 6 6.59 2.17 -4.13
N PHE A 7 7.27 3.32 -4.19
CA PHE A 7 7.18 4.26 -5.30
C PHE A 7 8.40 4.11 -6.18
N LEU A 8 8.23 3.43 -7.31
CA LEU A 8 9.32 3.19 -8.23
C LEU A 8 9.48 4.42 -9.13
N GLY A 9 10.64 5.05 -9.03
CA GLY A 9 11.03 6.21 -9.81
C GLY A 9 11.13 5.93 -11.30
N ASN A 10 11.38 6.97 -12.09
CA ASN A 10 11.58 6.84 -13.52
C ASN A 10 12.43 7.99 -14.09
N SER A 11 12.79 7.87 -15.37
CA SER A 11 13.39 8.96 -16.13
C SER A 11 12.46 10.17 -16.21
N SER A 12 13.03 11.37 -16.33
CA SER A 12 12.26 12.61 -16.46
C SER A 12 11.20 12.53 -17.57
N GLY A 13 9.95 12.90 -17.25
CA GLY A 13 8.81 12.83 -18.16
C GLY A 13 8.18 11.43 -18.30
N GLN A 14 8.71 10.41 -17.64
CA GLN A 14 8.11 9.07 -17.59
C GLN A 14 7.35 8.86 -16.27
N PRO A 15 6.25 8.11 -16.28
CA PRO A 15 5.40 7.97 -15.11
C PRO A 15 6.09 7.17 -13.99
N TYR A 16 5.77 7.52 -12.74
CA TYR A 16 6.06 6.68 -11.57
C TYR A 16 5.22 5.40 -11.59
N THR A 17 5.66 4.39 -10.85
CA THR A 17 4.86 3.18 -10.57
C THR A 17 4.62 3.09 -9.07
N VAL A 18 3.36 2.90 -8.67
CA VAL A 18 3.03 2.45 -7.32
C VAL A 18 3.05 0.94 -7.31
N HIS A 19 3.95 0.39 -6.51
CA HIS A 19 4.13 -1.03 -6.28
C HIS A 19 3.58 -1.37 -4.90
N THR A 20 2.74 -2.41 -4.81
CA THR A 20 2.21 -2.91 -3.54
C THR A 20 2.56 -4.38 -3.38
N ASN A 21 2.86 -4.78 -2.14
CA ASN A 21 3.11 -6.17 -1.81
C ASN A 21 2.52 -6.53 -0.44
N VAL A 22 2.35 -7.83 -0.20
CA VAL A 22 1.90 -8.36 1.09
C VAL A 22 2.73 -9.60 1.40
N TYR A 23 3.53 -9.52 2.45
CA TYR A 23 4.28 -10.64 2.99
C TYR A 23 3.56 -11.24 4.19
N THR A 24 3.42 -12.56 4.16
CA THR A 24 2.88 -13.33 5.28
C THR A 24 3.85 -14.46 5.61
N GLN A 25 4.25 -14.54 6.88
CA GLN A 25 5.22 -15.53 7.37
C GLN A 25 6.52 -15.54 6.55
N GLY A 26 6.99 -14.35 6.14
CA GLY A 26 8.21 -14.18 5.33
C GLY A 26 8.04 -14.44 3.83
N LYS A 27 6.86 -14.84 3.36
CA LYS A 27 6.58 -15.07 1.95
C LYS A 27 5.79 -13.92 1.33
N GLY A 28 6.42 -13.22 0.39
CA GLY A 28 5.82 -12.21 -0.49
C GLY A 28 5.36 -12.82 -1.81
N ASN A 29 5.88 -12.28 -2.93
CA ASN A 29 5.51 -12.63 -4.31
C ASN A 29 4.01 -12.35 -4.59
N ARG A 30 3.52 -11.24 -4.07
CA ARG A 30 2.14 -10.77 -4.21
C ARG A 30 2.13 -9.36 -4.78
N GLU A 31 2.99 -9.07 -5.74
CA GLU A 31 3.18 -7.75 -6.28
C GLU A 31 1.99 -7.34 -7.15
N GLN A 32 1.53 -6.10 -6.97
CA GLN A 32 0.66 -5.42 -7.92
C GLN A 32 1.23 -4.04 -8.21
N GLN A 33 1.26 -3.66 -9.48
CA GLN A 33 1.81 -2.39 -9.92
C GLN A 33 0.75 -1.55 -10.62
N PHE A 34 0.76 -0.25 -10.35
CA PHE A 34 -0.19 0.71 -10.87
C PHE A 34 0.52 1.96 -11.38
N ARG A 35 0.00 2.55 -12.46
CA ARG A 35 0.19 3.97 -12.76
C ARG A 35 -0.80 4.80 -11.94
N LEU A 36 -0.54 6.08 -11.79
CA LEU A 36 -1.44 7.00 -11.11
C LEU A 36 -2.21 7.85 -12.13
N TRP A 37 -3.41 8.29 -11.77
CA TRP A 37 -4.24 9.20 -12.56
C TRP A 37 -3.85 10.67 -12.38
N PHE A 38 -2.70 10.92 -11.75
CA PHE A 38 -2.09 12.22 -11.51
C PHE A 38 -0.56 12.07 -11.48
N ASP A 39 0.15 13.20 -11.52
CA ASP A 39 1.59 13.24 -11.30
C ASP A 39 1.89 13.34 -9.78
N PRO A 40 2.44 12.29 -9.14
CA PRO A 40 2.68 12.28 -7.70
C PRO A 40 3.81 13.23 -7.25
N THR A 41 4.49 13.90 -8.17
CA THR A 41 5.59 14.83 -7.86
C THR A 41 5.14 16.29 -7.73
N ILE A 42 3.91 16.62 -8.18
CA ILE A 42 3.41 17.99 -8.25
C ILE A 42 2.66 18.40 -6.97
N ALA A 43 1.98 17.46 -6.33
CA ALA A 43 1.18 17.70 -5.14
C ALA A 43 1.29 16.55 -4.15
N PHE A 44 0.96 16.82 -2.89
CA PHE A 44 0.80 15.76 -1.89
C PHE A 44 -0.52 15.04 -2.10
N HIS A 45 -0.46 13.71 -2.09
CA HIS A 45 -1.60 12.79 -2.14
C HIS A 45 -1.62 11.92 -0.88
N GLU A 46 -2.80 11.43 -0.51
CA GLU A 46 -2.97 10.56 0.64
C GLU A 46 -2.76 9.10 0.25
N TYR A 47 -1.83 8.42 0.93
CA TYR A 47 -1.59 6.98 0.78
C TYR A 47 -1.89 6.30 2.10
N SER A 48 -2.91 5.44 2.10
CA SER A 48 -3.47 4.88 3.32
C SER A 48 -3.56 3.36 3.25
N ILE A 49 -3.21 2.70 4.36
CA ILE A 49 -3.41 1.27 4.57
C ILE A 49 -4.46 1.12 5.67
N ILE A 50 -5.59 0.50 5.35
CA ILE A 50 -6.53 -0.01 6.36
C ILE A 50 -6.24 -1.49 6.53
N TRP A 51 -5.80 -1.88 7.72
CA TRP A 51 -5.50 -3.27 8.04
C TRP A 51 -6.34 -3.71 9.22
N ASN A 52 -7.26 -4.65 9.00
CA ASN A 52 -8.13 -5.19 10.04
C ASN A 52 -8.17 -6.73 9.99
N PRO A 53 -8.88 -7.44 10.89
CA PRO A 53 -8.91 -8.90 10.89
C PRO A 53 -9.50 -9.55 9.63
N ARG A 54 -10.24 -8.80 8.81
CA ARG A 54 -10.93 -9.29 7.62
C ARG A 54 -10.19 -9.00 6.32
N ARG A 55 -9.46 -7.88 6.24
CA ARG A 55 -8.79 -7.45 5.00
C ARG A 55 -7.77 -6.33 5.20
N ILE A 56 -6.87 -6.23 4.23
CA ILE A 56 -6.00 -5.08 3.99
C ILE A 56 -6.57 -4.31 2.79
N ILE A 57 -6.72 -3.01 2.90
CA ILE A 57 -7.14 -2.13 1.81
C ILE A 57 -6.04 -1.08 1.61
N PHE A 58 -5.52 -1.02 0.38
CA PHE A 58 -4.59 0.01 -0.06
C PHE A 58 -5.39 1.10 -0.75
N MET A 59 -5.20 2.35 -0.34
CA MET A 59 -5.92 3.50 -0.88
C MET A 59 -4.98 4.61 -1.33
N VAL A 60 -5.40 5.32 -2.37
CA VAL A 60 -4.81 6.57 -2.85
C VAL A 60 -5.93 7.61 -2.90
N ASP A 61 -5.84 8.69 -2.12
CA ASP A 61 -6.89 9.72 -2.00
C ASP A 61 -8.29 9.16 -1.73
N ASN A 62 -8.40 8.22 -0.79
CA ASN A 62 -9.66 7.52 -0.45
C ASN A 62 -10.27 6.71 -1.63
N ILE A 63 -9.47 6.37 -2.64
CA ILE A 63 -9.83 5.46 -3.72
C ILE A 63 -9.09 4.13 -3.46
N PRO A 64 -9.80 3.00 -3.24
CA PRO A 64 -9.16 1.71 -3.07
C PRO A 64 -8.51 1.27 -4.39
N ILE A 65 -7.23 0.88 -4.32
CA ILE A 65 -6.47 0.38 -5.48
C ILE A 65 -6.26 -1.14 -5.39
N ARG A 66 -6.26 -1.69 -4.18
CA ARG A 66 -6.06 -3.12 -3.90
C ARG A 66 -6.76 -3.52 -2.60
N VAL A 67 -7.32 -4.73 -2.59
CA VAL A 67 -7.82 -5.41 -1.39
C VAL A 67 -7.15 -6.77 -1.28
N PHE A 68 -6.67 -7.09 -0.10
CA PHE A 68 -6.19 -8.43 0.26
C PHE A 68 -7.06 -8.96 1.40
N ASP A 69 -8.01 -9.82 1.06
CA ASP A 69 -8.93 -10.41 2.04
C ASP A 69 -8.25 -11.50 2.88
N ASN A 70 -8.71 -11.64 4.12
CA ASN A 70 -8.35 -12.76 4.95
C ASN A 70 -9.01 -14.05 4.43
N ASN A 71 -8.24 -14.78 3.64
CA ASN A 71 -8.59 -16.05 3.03
C ASN A 71 -7.92 -17.25 3.73
N GLU A 72 -7.64 -17.14 5.03
CA GLU A 72 -7.03 -18.25 5.80
C GLU A 72 -7.89 -19.53 5.76
N ALA A 73 -9.23 -19.39 5.66
CA ALA A 73 -10.15 -20.51 5.54
C ALA A 73 -9.91 -21.37 4.29
N VAL A 74 -9.29 -20.81 3.25
CA VAL A 74 -8.90 -21.50 2.01
C VAL A 74 -7.38 -21.61 1.87
N GLY A 75 -6.65 -21.46 2.98
CA GLY A 75 -5.21 -21.73 3.06
C GLY A 75 -4.29 -20.57 2.65
N VAL A 76 -4.81 -19.36 2.42
CA VAL A 76 -3.98 -18.17 2.15
C VAL A 76 -3.64 -17.50 3.48
N PRO A 77 -2.36 -17.47 3.92
CA PRO A 77 -2.00 -16.83 5.17
C PRO A 77 -2.32 -15.33 5.14
N TYR A 78 -2.63 -14.78 6.32
CA TYR A 78 -3.01 -13.37 6.50
C TYR A 78 -2.27 -12.77 7.71
N PRO A 79 -1.78 -11.52 7.63
CA PRO A 79 -1.04 -10.93 8.72
C PRO A 79 -2.02 -10.52 9.82
N LYS A 80 -2.18 -11.34 10.87
CA LYS A 80 -3.08 -11.04 12.01
C LYS A 80 -2.47 -11.25 13.38
N ARG A 81 -1.31 -11.89 13.47
CA ARG A 81 -0.72 -12.33 14.76
C ARG A 81 0.53 -11.56 15.16
N GLN A 82 1.21 -10.94 14.20
CA GLN A 82 2.46 -10.22 14.44
C GLN A 82 2.17 -8.72 14.45
N PRO A 83 2.34 -8.02 15.59
CA PRO A 83 2.32 -6.56 15.62
C PRO A 83 3.38 -6.01 14.65
N MET A 84 3.04 -4.95 13.92
CA MET A 84 3.93 -4.31 12.96
C MET A 84 4.27 -2.88 13.38
N ARG A 85 5.40 -2.38 12.87
CA ARG A 85 5.79 -0.97 12.96
C ARG A 85 5.62 -0.33 11.59
N LEU A 86 5.34 0.96 11.58
CA LEU A 86 5.37 1.75 10.35
C LEU A 86 6.82 2.15 10.04
N TYR A 87 7.21 2.00 8.78
CA TYR A 87 8.51 2.45 8.27
C TYR A 87 8.31 3.35 7.06
N SER A 88 9.29 4.21 6.82
CA SER A 88 9.43 4.97 5.59
C SER A 88 10.91 5.15 5.31
N SER A 89 11.30 5.02 4.05
CA SER A 89 12.69 5.11 3.62
C SER A 89 12.76 5.54 2.16
N LEU A 90 13.83 6.25 1.82
CA LEU A 90 14.24 6.53 0.44
C LEU A 90 15.59 5.86 0.22
N TRP A 91 15.68 4.98 -0.78
CA TRP A 91 16.87 4.17 -1.02
C TRP A 91 17.00 3.79 -2.51
N ASN A 92 18.19 3.37 -2.92
CA ASN A 92 18.49 2.97 -4.31
C ASN A 92 18.17 1.49 -4.55
N ALA A 93 17.37 1.20 -5.57
CA ALA A 93 16.93 -0.14 -5.94
C ALA A 93 17.21 -0.46 -7.43
N ASP A 94 18.41 -0.09 -7.89
CA ASP A 94 18.84 -0.15 -9.30
C ASP A 94 18.62 -1.50 -9.99
N ASP A 95 18.66 -2.60 -9.25
CA ASP A 95 18.59 -3.94 -9.82
C ASP A 95 17.18 -4.31 -10.31
N TRP A 96 16.14 -3.56 -9.92
CA TRP A 96 14.77 -3.93 -10.28
C TRP A 96 13.78 -2.76 -10.43
N ALA A 97 13.99 -1.62 -9.74
CA ALA A 97 12.94 -0.60 -9.60
C ALA A 97 12.48 0.03 -10.93
N THR A 98 13.42 0.54 -11.74
CA THR A 98 13.06 1.27 -12.96
C THR A 98 13.17 0.37 -14.18
N GLN A 99 12.03 0.07 -14.81
CA GLN A 99 11.95 -0.78 -16.00
C GLN A 99 12.59 -2.17 -15.81
N GLY A 100 12.36 -2.79 -14.64
CA GLY A 100 12.98 -4.07 -14.29
C GLY A 100 14.49 -3.97 -14.13
N GLY A 101 14.99 -2.83 -13.64
CA GLY A 101 16.40 -2.58 -13.37
C GLY A 101 17.25 -2.16 -14.58
N ARG A 102 16.63 -1.92 -15.74
CA ARG A 102 17.34 -1.48 -16.96
C ARG A 102 17.85 -0.04 -16.87
N VAL A 103 17.10 0.83 -16.18
CA VAL A 103 17.48 2.23 -16.00
C VAL A 103 18.06 2.38 -14.60
N LYS A 104 19.31 2.82 -14.54
CA LYS A 104 20.07 3.03 -13.30
C LYS A 104 19.96 4.47 -12.82
N THR A 105 20.16 4.65 -11.52
CA THR A 105 20.14 5.95 -10.87
C THR A 105 21.28 6.82 -11.39
N ASP A 106 20.93 7.99 -11.93
CA ASP A 106 21.89 9.01 -12.30
C ASP A 106 22.21 9.90 -11.08
N TRP A 107 23.29 9.55 -10.38
CA TRP A 107 23.71 10.23 -9.17
C TRP A 107 24.14 11.69 -9.37
N THR A 108 24.36 12.12 -10.61
CA THR A 108 24.62 13.55 -10.90
C THR A 108 23.38 14.42 -10.66
N LYS A 109 22.19 13.80 -10.58
CA LYS A 109 20.92 14.46 -10.26
C LYS A 109 20.59 14.50 -8.77
N ALA A 110 21.49 14.02 -7.91
CA ALA A 110 21.30 14.10 -6.47
C ALA A 110 21.27 15.57 -5.98
N PRO A 111 20.54 15.88 -4.89
CA PRO A 111 19.83 14.95 -4.01
C PRO A 111 18.44 14.53 -4.53
N PHE A 112 18.09 13.26 -4.32
CA PHE A 112 16.72 12.77 -4.48
C PHE A 112 15.92 13.06 -3.21
N THR A 113 14.75 13.67 -3.34
CA THR A 113 13.95 14.13 -2.20
C THR A 113 12.55 13.52 -2.25
N ALA A 114 12.13 12.92 -1.13
CA ALA A 114 10.75 12.53 -0.87
C ALA A 114 10.24 13.36 0.32
N ALA A 115 9.06 13.96 0.18
CA ALA A 115 8.44 14.78 1.21
C ALA A 115 7.22 14.10 1.80
N TYR A 116 7.06 14.17 3.12
CA TYR A 116 5.96 13.55 3.85
C TYR A 116 5.30 14.59 4.76
N ARG A 117 3.98 14.50 4.93
CA ARG A 117 3.22 15.34 5.86
C ARG A 117 1.96 14.61 6.33
N ASN A 118 1.29 15.17 7.34
CA ASN A 118 -0.01 14.67 7.85
C ASN A 118 0.03 13.20 8.30
N PHE A 119 1.09 12.81 9.03
CA PHE A 119 1.17 11.48 9.62
C PHE A 119 -0.02 11.22 10.53
N ASN A 120 -0.82 10.21 10.20
CA ASN A 120 -1.99 9.81 10.96
C ASN A 120 -1.93 8.29 11.19
N ALA A 121 -1.97 7.90 12.46
CA ALA A 121 -2.03 6.50 12.86
C ALA A 121 -3.16 6.31 13.87
N ASN A 122 -4.19 5.60 13.45
CA ASN A 122 -5.25 5.11 14.31
C ASN A 122 -5.15 3.59 14.35
N ALA A 123 -4.57 3.06 15.42
CA ALA A 123 -4.15 1.66 15.48
C ALA A 123 -4.39 1.03 16.84
N CYS A 124 -4.47 -0.29 16.82
CA CYS A 124 -4.32 -1.09 18.03
C CYS A 124 -2.84 -1.22 18.43
N VAL A 125 -2.41 -0.49 19.47
CA VAL A 125 -1.00 -0.47 19.89
C VAL A 125 -0.69 -1.63 20.85
N TRP A 126 0.21 -2.53 20.45
CA TRP A 126 0.74 -3.59 21.31
C TRP A 126 1.71 -3.03 22.37
N PRO A 127 1.71 -3.50 23.64
CA PRO A 127 1.00 -4.67 24.19
C PRO A 127 -0.38 -4.36 24.79
N SER A 128 -1.04 -3.27 24.41
CA SER A 128 -2.34 -2.91 25.01
C SER A 128 -3.43 -3.95 24.71
N THR A 129 -4.17 -4.32 25.76
CA THR A 129 -5.35 -5.20 25.69
C THR A 129 -6.63 -4.44 25.33
N SER A 130 -6.57 -3.12 25.18
CA SER A 130 -7.75 -2.25 25.02
C SER A 130 -8.37 -2.24 23.62
N CYS A 131 -7.81 -2.98 22.67
CA CYS A 131 -8.38 -3.12 21.34
C CYS A 131 -9.47 -4.18 21.32
N VAL A 132 -10.49 -3.97 22.15
CA VAL A 132 -11.66 -4.83 22.15
C VAL A 132 -12.44 -4.51 20.88
N PRO A 133 -12.80 -5.52 20.05
CA PRO A 133 -13.64 -5.34 18.89
C PRO A 133 -15.07 -5.03 19.35
N THR A 134 -15.34 -3.79 19.74
CA THR A 134 -16.69 -3.32 20.06
C THR A 134 -17.07 -2.18 19.11
N LYS A 135 -18.17 -2.36 18.39
CA LYS A 135 -18.80 -1.35 17.50
C LYS A 135 -19.10 0.00 18.18
N SER A 136 -18.98 0.09 19.50
CA SER A 136 -19.36 1.23 20.35
C SER A 136 -18.23 2.24 20.60
N LEU A 137 -17.01 2.02 20.12
CA LEU A 137 -15.95 3.04 20.22
C LEU A 137 -15.93 3.91 18.95
N PRO A 138 -16.22 5.23 19.04
CA PRO A 138 -16.41 6.10 17.88
C PRO A 138 -15.18 6.19 16.95
N ASN A 139 -13.99 5.86 17.44
CA ASN A 139 -12.74 5.95 16.67
C ASN A 139 -12.27 4.64 16.03
N ASN A 140 -13.00 3.51 16.16
CA ASN A 140 -12.52 2.19 15.67
C ASN A 140 -13.23 1.70 14.41
N GLY A 141 -13.86 2.58 13.62
CA GLY A 141 -14.58 2.21 12.40
C GLY A 141 -13.74 1.39 11.40
N TRP A 142 -12.44 1.66 11.32
CA TRP A 142 -11.48 0.96 10.46
C TRP A 142 -11.39 -0.55 10.74
N MET A 143 -11.64 -0.99 11.98
CA MET A 143 -11.55 -2.40 12.42
C MET A 143 -12.57 -3.30 11.71
N TYR A 144 -13.65 -2.72 11.19
CA TYR A 144 -14.71 -3.43 10.47
C TYR A 144 -14.95 -2.85 9.08
N GLN A 145 -14.05 -2.00 8.60
CA GLN A 145 -14.24 -1.33 7.33
C GLN A 145 -14.24 -2.34 6.18
N GLU A 146 -15.24 -2.19 5.32
CA GLU A 146 -15.45 -2.94 4.10
C GLU A 146 -15.63 -1.96 2.94
N LEU A 147 -15.46 -2.45 1.71
CA LEU A 147 -15.76 -1.65 0.54
C LEU A 147 -17.26 -1.67 0.28
N ASP A 148 -17.85 -0.49 0.15
CA ASP A 148 -19.21 -0.37 -0.34
C ASP A 148 -19.26 -0.59 -1.87
N VAL A 149 -20.47 -0.54 -2.44
CA VAL A 149 -20.69 -0.75 -3.88
C VAL A 149 -19.95 0.30 -4.73
N ASN A 150 -19.80 1.53 -4.25
CA ASN A 150 -19.12 2.60 -4.99
C ASN A 150 -17.61 2.42 -4.95
N ASP A 151 -17.06 2.05 -3.80
CA ASP A 151 -15.66 1.75 -3.62
C ASP A 151 -15.24 0.51 -4.42
N LEU A 152 -16.09 -0.51 -4.52
CA LEU A 152 -15.88 -1.64 -5.42
C LEU A 152 -15.85 -1.23 -6.90
N LYS A 153 -16.70 -0.28 -7.32
CA LYS A 153 -16.66 0.27 -8.69
C LYS A 153 -15.36 1.04 -8.95
N LYS A 154 -14.94 1.87 -8.00
CA LYS A 154 -13.67 2.59 -8.05
C LYS A 154 -12.47 1.63 -8.14
N LEU A 155 -12.42 0.61 -7.28
CA LEU A 155 -11.38 -0.42 -7.31
C LEU A 155 -11.29 -1.07 -8.69
N LYS A 156 -12.43 -1.49 -9.26
CA LYS A 156 -12.48 -2.07 -10.61
C LYS A 156 -12.02 -1.08 -11.68
N TRP A 157 -12.37 0.19 -11.56
CA TRP A 157 -11.91 1.23 -12.48
C TRP A 157 -10.40 1.44 -12.40
N VAL A 158 -9.82 1.49 -11.19
CA VAL A 158 -8.36 1.59 -11.01
C VAL A 158 -7.67 0.37 -11.63
N GLN A 159 -8.12 -0.83 -11.27
CA GLN A 159 -7.54 -2.08 -11.78
C GLN A 159 -7.62 -2.17 -13.30
N LYS A 160 -8.74 -1.74 -13.89
CA LYS A 160 -8.93 -1.79 -15.35
C LYS A 160 -8.04 -0.79 -16.10
N ASN A 161 -7.88 0.42 -15.59
CA ASN A 161 -7.28 1.52 -16.35
C ASN A 161 -5.82 1.80 -15.97
N TYR A 162 -5.38 1.39 -14.78
CA TYR A 162 -4.09 1.82 -14.22
C TYR A 162 -3.21 0.68 -13.73
N MET A 163 -3.74 -0.54 -13.53
CA MET A 163 -2.91 -1.69 -13.16
C MET A 163 -2.09 -2.15 -14.36
N ILE A 164 -0.77 -2.31 -14.15
CA ILE A 164 0.18 -2.71 -15.19
C ILE A 164 0.83 -4.07 -14.91
N TYR A 165 0.72 -4.57 -13.68
CA TYR A 165 1.17 -5.90 -13.29
C TYR A 165 0.30 -6.42 -12.14
N ASN A 166 -0.02 -7.71 -12.19
CA ASN A 166 -0.72 -8.43 -11.14
C ASN A 166 -0.14 -9.84 -11.03
N TYR A 167 0.19 -10.26 -9.81
CA TYR A 167 0.74 -11.59 -9.56
C TYR A 167 -0.28 -12.74 -9.69
N CYS A 168 -1.58 -12.46 -9.54
CA CYS A 168 -2.67 -13.44 -9.69
C CYS A 168 -2.90 -13.84 -11.14
#